data_AF-A0A090T2C5-F1
#
_entry.id   AF-A0A090T2C5-F1
#
_cell.length_a   1.000
_cell.length_b   1.000
_cell.length_c   1.000
_cell.angle_alpha   90.00
_cell.angle_beta   90.00
_cell.angle_gamma   90.00
#
_symmetry.space_group_name_H-M   'P 1'
#
loop_
_entity.id
_entity.type
_entity.pdbx_description
1 polymer ?
#
loop_
_entity_poly.entity_id
_entity_poly.type
_entity_poly.pdbx_seq_one_letter_code
_entity_poly.pdbx_strand_id
1 'polypeptide(L)'
;MNNNSTAFRRVKESSEFDAVVIGGGINGISVFRELALQGLKVLLVEKDDFCSRASAAPSRMIHGGLRYLENGEFQLVKEALYERNRYLITRLILLLL
;
A
#
# COMPACT_ATOMS: atom_id res chain seq x y z
N MET A 1 2.76 -18.66 21.05
CA MET A 1 3.99 -17.82 21.03
C MET A 1 3.66 -16.51 20.33
N ASN A 2 3.92 -15.37 20.97
CA ASN A 2 3.51 -14.05 20.49
C ASN A 2 4.39 -13.65 19.28
N ASN A 3 3.82 -13.61 18.08
CA ASN A 3 4.48 -13.25 16.81
C ASN A 3 5.31 -11.96 16.90
N ASN A 4 4.87 -11.02 17.73
CA ASN A 4 5.56 -9.75 17.94
C ASN A 4 6.92 -9.95 18.63
N SER A 5 7.02 -10.85 19.61
CA SER A 5 8.28 -11.09 20.33
C SER A 5 9.38 -11.68 19.44
N THR A 6 9.04 -12.56 18.50
CA THR A 6 9.97 -13.06 17.49
C THR A 6 10.32 -12.00 16.44
N ALA A 7 9.35 -11.17 16.02
CA ALA A 7 9.61 -10.07 15.09
C ALA A 7 10.58 -9.04 15.69
N PHE A 8 10.34 -8.60 16.94
CA PHE A 8 11.24 -7.67 17.64
C PHE A 8 12.65 -8.25 17.84
N ARG A 9 12.75 -9.55 18.10
CA ARG A 9 14.06 -10.23 18.18
C ARG A 9 14.78 -10.19 16.85
N ARG A 10 14.11 -10.51 15.74
CA ARG A 10 14.69 -10.43 14.38
C ARG A 10 15.13 -9.01 14.04
N VAL A 11 14.35 -7.99 14.42
CA VAL A 11 14.74 -6.59 14.23
C VAL A 11 15.97 -6.23 15.07
N LYS A 12 16.09 -6.73 16.31
CA LYS A 12 17.29 -6.54 17.15
C LYS A 12 18.53 -7.27 16.63
N GLU A 13 18.35 -8.48 16.09
CA GLU A 13 19.44 -9.30 15.52
C GLU A 13 19.85 -8.81 14.12
N SER A 14 18.96 -8.09 13.42
CA SER A 14 19.18 -7.51 12.10
C SER A 14 19.62 -6.05 12.23
N SER A 15 20.92 -5.80 12.17
CA SER A 15 21.51 -4.47 12.40
C SER A 15 21.35 -3.46 11.26
N GLU A 16 20.88 -3.88 10.07
CA GLU A 16 20.84 -3.01 8.89
C GLU A 16 19.52 -3.20 8.13
N PHE A 17 18.82 -2.09 7.90
CA PHE A 17 17.69 -1.93 6.98
C PHE A 17 18.02 -0.76 6.06
N ASP A 18 17.70 -0.89 4.78
CA ASP A 18 17.90 0.18 3.80
C ASP A 18 16.84 1.27 3.94
N ALA A 19 15.64 0.91 4.41
CA ALA A 19 14.54 1.83 4.64
C ALA A 19 13.61 1.34 5.76
N VAL A 20 12.90 2.28 6.38
CA VAL A 20 11.82 2.00 7.33
C VAL A 20 10.55 2.72 6.87
N VAL A 21 9.46 1.98 6.75
CA VAL A 21 8.12 2.51 6.46
C VAL A 21 7.31 2.51 7.74
N ILE A 22 6.77 3.67 8.11
CA ILE A 22 5.96 3.86 9.32
C ILE A 22 4.50 4.07 8.87
N GLY A 23 3.63 3.17 9.33
CA GLY A 23 2.21 3.14 9.00
C GLY A 23 1.88 2.04 7.99
N GLY A 24 1.05 1.08 8.41
CA GLY A 24 0.57 -0.06 7.64
C GLY A 24 -0.76 0.19 6.94
N GLY A 25 -1.05 1.44 6.55
CA GLY A 25 -2.16 1.76 5.65
C GLY A 25 -1.84 1.42 4.19
N ILE A 26 -2.81 1.64 3.28
CA ILE A 26 -2.65 1.30 1.85
C ILE A 26 -1.40 1.94 1.22
N ASN A 27 -1.10 3.19 1.55
CA ASN A 27 0.09 3.88 1.03
C ASN A 27 1.39 3.26 1.57
N GLY A 28 1.47 3.03 2.88
CA GLY A 28 2.68 2.47 3.49
C GLY A 28 2.98 1.04 3.02
N ILE A 29 1.95 0.19 2.93
CA ILE A 29 2.11 -1.16 2.36
C ILE A 29 2.54 -1.10 0.89
N SER A 30 2.01 -0.15 0.11
CA SER A 30 2.38 0.00 -1.31
C SER A 30 3.85 0.40 -1.46
N VAL A 31 4.33 1.35 -0.65
CA VAL A 31 5.75 1.76 -0.61
C VAL A 31 6.64 0.61 -0.15
N PHE A 32 6.26 -0.08 0.92
CA PHE A 32 6.99 -1.26 1.40
C PHE A 32 7.13 -2.32 0.30
N ARG A 33 6.04 -2.64 -0.41
CA ARG A 33 6.03 -3.59 -1.51
C ARG A 33 6.98 -3.16 -2.63
N GLU A 34 6.92 -1.91 -3.04
CA GLU A 34 7.75 -1.40 -4.14
C GLU A 34 9.24 -1.47 -3.80
N LEU A 35 9.63 -1.02 -2.61
CA LEU A 35 11.03 -1.10 -2.16
C LEU A 35 11.51 -2.55 -2.00
N ALA A 36 10.66 -3.44 -1.48
CA ALA A 36 10.98 -4.85 -1.35
C ALA A 36 11.13 -5.54 -2.73
N LEU A 37 10.33 -5.16 -3.74
CA LEU A 37 10.47 -5.65 -5.11
C LEU A 37 11.75 -5.18 -5.80
N GLN A 38 12.30 -4.04 -5.37
CA GLN A 38 13.61 -3.56 -5.80
C GLN A 38 14.78 -4.24 -5.07
N GLY A 39 14.49 -5.20 -4.18
CA GLY A 39 15.49 -5.98 -3.44
C GLY A 39 16.01 -5.29 -2.17
N LEU A 40 15.41 -4.17 -1.75
CA LEU A 40 15.81 -3.46 -0.54
C LEU A 40 15.29 -4.19 0.71
N LYS A 41 16.10 -4.18 1.76
CA LYS A 41 15.73 -4.70 3.07
C LYS A 41 14.97 -3.63 3.84
N VAL A 42 13.65 -3.68 3.78
CA VAL A 42 12.76 -2.67 4.36
C VAL A 42 12.06 -3.20 5.60
N LEU A 43 11.95 -2.35 6.63
CA LEU A 43 11.14 -2.61 7.81
C LEU A 43 9.80 -1.86 7.71
N LEU A 44 8.66 -2.56 7.81
CA LEU A 44 7.34 -1.93 7.95
C LEU A 44 6.89 -2.00 9.41
N VAL A 45 6.46 -0.87 9.97
CA VAL A 45 5.96 -0.78 11.35
C VAL A 45 4.55 -0.18 11.34
N GLU A 46 3.60 -0.91 11.94
CA GLU A 46 2.25 -0.42 12.24
C GLU A 46 2.02 -0.53 13.75
N LYS A 47 1.34 0.46 14.32
CA LYS A 47 1.02 0.52 15.74
C LYS A 47 -0.16 -0.40 16.07
N ASP A 48 -1.19 -0.38 15.22
CA ASP A 48 -2.43 -1.11 15.40
C ASP A 48 -2.44 -2.34 14.45
N ASP A 49 -3.58 -2.65 13.82
CA ASP A 49 -3.65 -3.67 12.75
C ASP A 49 -3.45 -3.05 11.37
N PHE A 50 -3.02 -3.84 10.39
CA PHE A 50 -2.83 -3.37 9.02
C PHE A 50 -4.14 -2.83 8.43
N CYS A 51 -4.05 -1.73 7.68
CA CYS A 51 -5.18 -1.03 7.07
C CYS A 51 -6.28 -0.56 8.04
N SER A 52 -6.08 -0.57 9.37
CA SER A 52 -7.15 -0.37 10.36
C SER A 52 -7.72 1.06 10.51
N ARG A 53 -7.08 2.07 9.92
CA ARG A 53 -7.48 3.49 10.03
C ARG A 53 -8.24 3.96 8.78
N ALA A 54 -7.79 5.05 8.14
CA ALA A 54 -8.44 5.61 6.95
C ALA A 54 -8.62 4.56 5.83
N SER A 55 -7.70 3.60 5.71
CA SER A 55 -7.78 2.51 4.73
C SER A 55 -8.89 1.48 5.02
N ALA A 56 -9.46 1.43 6.23
CA ALA A 56 -10.59 0.57 6.58
C ALA A 56 -11.96 1.26 6.40
N ALA A 57 -11.97 2.58 6.22
CA ALA A 57 -13.18 3.37 6.06
C ALA A 57 -13.41 3.95 4.64
N PRO A 58 -13.09 3.26 3.53
CA PRO A 58 -13.45 3.76 2.21
C PRO A 58 -14.93 3.54 1.91
N SER A 59 -15.46 4.23 0.91
CA SER A 59 -16.75 3.92 0.26
C SER A 59 -16.76 2.57 -0.48
N ARG A 60 -15.65 1.83 -0.41
CA ARG A 60 -15.41 0.52 -1.07
C ARG A 60 -15.54 0.56 -2.59
N MET A 61 -15.16 1.68 -3.19
CA MET A 61 -15.20 1.90 -4.63
C MET A 61 -13.85 2.42 -5.14
N ILE A 62 -13.38 1.88 -6.27
CA ILE A 62 -12.28 2.46 -7.05
C ILE A 62 -12.93 3.28 -8.16
N HIS A 63 -12.88 4.60 -8.08
CA HIS A 63 -13.55 5.50 -9.01
C HIS A 63 -12.64 6.61 -9.52
N GLY A 64 -12.97 7.16 -10.69
CA GLY A 64 -12.23 8.28 -11.30
C GLY A 64 -12.55 9.65 -10.70
N GLY A 65 -13.38 9.73 -9.66
CA GLY A 65 -13.72 11.00 -9.03
C GLY A 65 -14.46 12.00 -9.92
N LEU A 66 -15.60 11.60 -10.52
CA LEU A 66 -16.38 12.46 -11.44
C LEU A 66 -16.63 13.88 -10.91
N ARG A 67 -16.86 14.03 -9.60
CA ARG A 67 -17.05 15.31 -8.91
C ARG A 67 -15.87 16.28 -9.09
N TYR A 68 -14.65 15.78 -9.23
CA TYR A 68 -13.46 16.60 -9.39
C TYR A 68 -13.42 17.32 -10.75
N LEU A 69 -14.23 16.89 -11.73
CA LEU A 69 -14.42 17.65 -12.97
C LEU A 69 -15.10 19.00 -12.75
N GLU A 70 -15.96 19.13 -11.73
CA GLU A 70 -16.60 20.40 -11.38
C GLU A 70 -15.58 21.46 -10.95
N ASN A 71 -14.44 21.01 -10.39
CA ASN A 71 -13.32 21.86 -9.99
C ASN A 71 -12.25 22.03 -11.09
N GLY A 72 -12.44 21.42 -12.26
CA GLY A 72 -11.47 21.45 -13.36
C GLY A 72 -10.24 20.54 -13.15
N GLU A 73 -10.30 19.57 -12.25
CA GLU A 73 -9.19 18.67 -11.92
C GLU A 73 -9.07 17.51 -12.94
N PHE A 74 -8.99 17.84 -14.23
CA PHE A 74 -8.99 16.86 -15.32
C PHE A 74 -7.82 15.86 -15.25
N GLN A 75 -6.65 16.30 -14.81
CA GLN A 75 -5.46 15.44 -14.68
C GLN A 75 -5.69 14.36 -13.62
N LEU A 76 -6.22 14.73 -12.46
CA LEU A 76 -6.55 13.80 -11.37
C LEU A 76 -7.57 12.75 -11.84
N VAL A 77 -8.64 13.18 -12.51
CA VAL A 77 -9.68 12.28 -13.02
C VAL A 77 -9.11 11.29 -14.04
N LYS A 78 -8.27 11.79 -14.96
CA LYS A 78 -7.60 10.95 -15.96
C LYS A 78 -6.70 9.91 -15.31
N GLU A 79 -5.88 10.31 -14.34
CA GLU A 79 -4.98 9.42 -13.62
C GLU A 79 -5.74 8.36 -12.82
N ALA A 80 -6.78 8.76 -12.09
CA ALA A 80 -7.59 7.84 -11.29
C ALA A 80 -8.30 6.79 -12.16
N LEU A 81 -8.81 7.17 -13.34
CA LEU A 81 -9.40 6.21 -14.29
C LEU A 81 -8.36 5.27 -14.90
N TYR A 82 -7.19 5.80 -15.22
CA TYR A 82 -6.09 5.02 -15.79
C TYR A 82 -5.58 3.97 -14.81
N GLU A 83 -5.30 4.36 -13.57
CA GLU A 83 -4.86 3.44 -12.52
C GLU A 83 -5.94 2.40 -12.20
N ARG A 84 -7.23 2.79 -12.09
CA ARG A 84 -8.33 1.83 -11.94
C ARG A 84 -8.30 0.75 -13.03
N ASN A 85 -8.13 1.14 -14.29
CA ASN A 85 -8.09 0.19 -15.40
C ASN A 85 -6.86 -0.72 -15.32
N ARG A 86 -5.68 -0.19 -14.96
CA ARG A 86 -4.49 -1.01 -14.70
C ARG A 86 -4.74 -2.04 -13.60
N TYR A 87 -5.30 -1.64 -12.46
CA TYR A 87 -5.65 -2.56 -11.37
C TYR A 87 -6.54 -3.72 -11.85
N LEU A 88 -7.54 -3.42 -12.68
CA LEU A 88 -8.44 -4.45 -13.23
C LEU A 88 -7.72 -5.41 -14.19
N ILE A 89 -6.84 -4.89 -15.06
CA ILE A 89 -6.11 -5.70 -16.05
C ILE A 89 -5.06 -6.58 -15.35
N THR A 90 -4.26 -6.01 -14.45
CA THR A 90 -3.21 -6.73 -13.72
C THR A 90 -3.80 -7.85 -12.86
N ARG A 91 -4.99 -7.63 -12.26
CA ARG A 91 -5.67 -8.65 -11.47
C ARG A 91 -6.29 -9.76 -12.33
N LEU A 92 -6.66 -9.49 -13.59
CA LEU A 92 -7.10 -10.53 -14.53
C LEU A 92 -5.96 -11.49 -14.88
N ILE A 93 -4.73 -10.99 -14.98
CA ILE A 93 -3.55 -11.78 -15.36
C ILE A 93 -3.06 -12.64 -14.17
N LEU A 94 -3.09 -12.10 -12.94
CA LEU A 94 -2.72 -12.83 -11.72
C LEU A 94 -3.71 -13.91 -11.27
N LEU A 95 -4.92 -13.97 -11.84
CA LEU A 95 -5.89 -15.06 -11.61
C LEU A 95 -5.80 -16.18 -12.65
N LEU A 96 -5.00 -15.99 -13.71
CA LEU A 96 -4.79 -16.96 -14.80
C LEU A 96 -3.42 -17.64 -14.77
N LEU A 97 -2.60 -17.34 -13.75
CA LEU A 97 -1.32 -17.99 -13.42
C LEU A 97 -1.40 -18.53 -11.99
#